data_AF-A0A3D4NC96-F1
#
_entry.id   AF-A0A3D4NC96-F1
#
_cell.length_a   1.000
_cell.length_b   1.000
_cell.length_c   1.000
_cell.angle_alpha   90.00
_cell.angle_beta   90.00
_cell.angle_gamma   90.00
#
_symmetry.space_group_name_H-M   'P 1'
#
loop_
_entity.id
_entity.type
_entity.pdbx_description
1 polymer ?
#
loop_
_entity_poly.entity_id
_entity_poly.type
_entity_poly.pdbx_seq_one_letter_code
_entity_poly.pdbx_strand_id
1 'polypeptide(L)'
;MKLKTVFFDMGGTIQSFWTNRELKVKSIPQFRDTFLRANINLELTDEALTDLVSRGISSYHKWNRASLIELKPFEVWKRFVLRDYQFPDDSLASIAEDLTYLYETTFYYREMRPEMPEVLAAIKSMGLSMGIISNCQSQRQVPDNLTQYGIIDYFDPIVLTSQFGLRKPDPSIFYHAARLAKVPTGSCVYVGDKINRDILGSYRAGFRLSVKISHIFDDGDPDEGATPDAEIDNMMQLIPLLEKEMEQDKIFAKVEMTRKIKAVFFDAGDILYYRPQKHLNFKNFLKGKIFNPEPELDQKAKKVRELAFQGKVDRQDYYRQTVELYGFTDEKLIQDGVAALDLDDDTVAIFDGVPETIKALKDQGYLLGIITDTALPYTIKLKWFEKEGFGHIWDIIISSKDLGVRKPASILYEEALIQAGLNPEETVFVGHKSTELEGARKVGFKTIAYNYEKSAVADKYIENFPELLTLLSGEFGQAKQ
;
A
#
# COMPACT_ATOMS: atom_id res chain seq x y z
N MET A 1 4.70 -15.86 13.05
CA MET A 1 5.04 -16.25 11.66
C MET A 1 6.54 -16.16 11.47
N LYS A 2 7.14 -17.03 10.66
CA LYS A 2 8.59 -17.00 10.43
C LYS A 2 9.02 -15.74 9.67
N LEU A 3 10.08 -15.09 10.13
CA LEU A 3 10.72 -13.99 9.40
C LEU A 3 11.24 -14.50 8.05
N LYS A 4 10.99 -13.75 6.98
CA LYS A 4 11.38 -14.13 5.61
C LYS A 4 12.11 -13.02 4.86
N THR A 5 11.71 -11.76 5.05
CA THR A 5 12.21 -10.65 4.22
C THR A 5 12.58 -9.42 5.05
N VAL A 6 13.65 -8.75 4.66
CA VAL A 6 14.03 -7.42 5.17
C VAL A 6 13.91 -6.41 4.04
N PHE A 7 13.01 -5.44 4.21
CA PHE A 7 12.87 -4.32 3.30
C PHE A 7 13.61 -3.10 3.83
N PHE A 8 14.24 -2.34 2.93
CA PHE A 8 14.97 -1.12 3.26
C PHE A 8 14.40 0.08 2.52
N ASP A 9 14.42 1.25 3.16
CA ASP A 9 14.48 2.51 2.41
C ASP A 9 15.87 2.68 1.76
N MET A 10 15.96 3.57 0.78
CA MET A 10 17.22 3.92 0.14
C MET A 10 17.94 5.08 0.85
N GLY A 11 17.33 6.27 0.90
CA GLY A 11 18.01 7.52 1.27
C GLY A 11 17.90 7.79 2.76
N GLY A 12 19.04 7.94 3.44
CA GLY A 12 19.12 8.01 4.90
C GLY A 12 19.26 6.63 5.55
N THR A 13 19.00 5.57 4.78
CA THR A 13 19.06 4.18 5.24
C THR A 13 20.24 3.42 4.64
N ILE A 14 20.20 3.02 3.36
CA ILE A 14 21.33 2.36 2.69
C ILE A 14 22.45 3.35 2.38
N GLN A 15 22.08 4.56 1.97
CA GLN A 15 23.02 5.62 1.65
C GLN A 15 22.73 6.86 2.50
N SER A 16 23.78 7.52 2.96
CA SER A 16 23.68 8.88 3.51
C SER A 16 23.63 9.88 2.36
N PHE A 17 22.99 11.03 2.58
CA PHE A 17 22.95 12.09 1.58
C PHE A 17 22.90 13.49 2.20
N TRP A 18 23.44 14.46 1.48
CA TRP A 18 23.44 15.86 1.87
C TRP A 18 23.41 16.77 0.64
N THR A 19 23.01 18.02 0.83
CA THR A 19 22.90 19.01 -0.25
C THR A 19 23.36 20.37 0.23
N ASN A 20 23.91 21.17 -0.68
CA ASN A 20 24.23 22.57 -0.45
C ASN A 20 23.96 23.39 -1.71
N ARG A 21 24.00 24.73 -1.60
CA ARG A 21 23.70 25.62 -2.73
C ARG A 21 24.71 25.48 -3.87
N GLU A 22 25.99 25.38 -3.54
CA GLU A 22 27.07 25.28 -4.54
C GLU A 22 26.89 24.08 -5.45
N LEU A 23 26.57 22.91 -4.88
CA LEU A 23 26.29 21.67 -5.62
C LEU A 23 25.12 21.84 -6.60
N LYS A 24 24.04 22.48 -6.16
CA LYS A 24 22.86 22.70 -7.00
C LYS A 24 23.20 23.60 -8.19
N VAL A 25 23.92 24.71 -7.96
CA VAL A 25 24.34 25.63 -9.04
C VAL A 25 25.29 24.93 -10.00
N LYS A 26 26.26 24.15 -9.50
CA LYS A 26 27.21 23.38 -10.34
C LYS A 26 26.52 22.37 -11.26
N SER A 27 25.32 21.93 -10.91
CA SER A 27 24.55 20.97 -11.70
C SER A 27 23.81 21.60 -12.89
N ILE A 28 23.54 22.91 -12.85
CA ILE A 28 22.65 23.59 -13.80
C ILE A 28 23.06 23.49 -15.27
N PRO A 29 24.36 23.49 -15.64
CA PRO A 29 24.74 23.28 -17.03
C PRO A 29 24.12 22.01 -17.64
N GLN A 30 24.05 20.90 -16.88
CA GLN A 30 23.44 19.64 -17.34
C GLN A 30 21.91 19.74 -17.51
N PHE A 31 21.25 20.53 -16.65
CA PHE A 31 19.82 20.83 -16.81
C PHE A 31 19.60 21.66 -18.07
N ARG A 32 20.43 22.67 -18.31
CA ARG A 32 20.35 23.53 -19.51
C ARG A 32 20.54 22.70 -20.78
N ASP A 33 21.55 21.84 -20.83
CA ASP A 33 21.78 20.93 -21.96
C ASP A 33 20.58 20.01 -22.18
N THR A 34 19.98 19.50 -21.10
CA THR A 34 18.77 18.66 -21.17
C THR A 34 17.56 19.42 -21.69
N PHE A 35 17.34 20.67 -21.26
CA PHE A 35 16.29 21.52 -21.82
C PHE A 35 16.51 21.81 -23.31
N LEU A 36 17.74 22.12 -23.71
CA LEU A 36 18.09 22.43 -25.10
C LEU A 36 17.87 21.23 -26.03
N ARG A 37 18.07 19.98 -25.57
CA ARG A 37 17.74 18.77 -26.34
C ARG A 37 16.26 18.71 -26.76
N ALA A 38 15.37 19.35 -26.01
CA ALA A 38 13.94 19.44 -26.31
C ALA A 38 13.52 20.78 -26.95
N ASN A 39 14.48 21.61 -27.39
CA ASN A 39 14.26 22.98 -27.85
C ASN A 39 13.61 23.90 -26.80
N ILE A 40 13.84 23.63 -25.51
CA ILE A 40 13.39 24.49 -24.42
C ILE A 40 14.55 25.40 -24.04
N ASN A 41 14.39 26.72 -24.25
CA ASN A 41 15.38 27.71 -23.84
C ASN A 41 14.81 28.61 -22.74
N LEU A 42 15.30 28.43 -21.52
CA LEU A 42 15.02 29.29 -20.38
C LEU A 42 16.15 30.32 -20.31
N GLU A 43 15.91 31.55 -20.76
CA GLU A 43 16.86 32.69 -20.72
C GLU A 43 17.10 33.17 -19.28
N LEU A 44 17.55 32.26 -18.42
CA LEU A 44 17.82 32.45 -17.01
C LEU A 44 19.31 32.28 -16.74
N THR A 45 19.84 33.01 -15.75
CA THR A 45 21.17 32.71 -15.20
C THR A 45 21.14 31.37 -14.48
N ASP A 46 22.32 30.80 -14.17
CA ASP A 46 22.39 29.51 -13.49
C ASP A 46 21.80 29.59 -12.07
N GLU A 47 21.96 30.71 -11.38
CA GLU A 47 21.33 30.97 -10.08
C GLU A 47 19.81 31.01 -10.21
N ALA A 48 19.29 31.74 -11.19
CA ALA A 48 17.86 31.87 -11.42
C ALA A 48 17.21 30.53 -11.80
N LEU A 49 17.88 29.72 -12.62
CA LEU A 49 17.43 28.37 -12.98
C LEU A 49 17.52 27.42 -11.77
N THR A 50 18.56 27.54 -10.93
CA THR A 50 18.64 26.80 -9.66
C THR A 50 17.44 27.12 -8.76
N ASP A 51 17.08 28.39 -8.64
CA ASP A 51 15.94 28.84 -7.85
C ASP A 51 14.61 28.41 -8.42
N LEU A 52 14.47 28.38 -9.75
CA LEU A 52 13.28 27.86 -10.42
C LEU A 52 13.06 26.38 -10.08
N VAL A 53 14.09 25.54 -10.30
CA VAL A 53 14.02 24.09 -10.02
C VAL A 53 13.78 23.84 -8.53
N SER A 54 14.57 24.47 -7.67
CA SER A 54 14.48 24.26 -6.22
C SER A 54 13.10 24.63 -5.67
N ARG A 55 12.53 25.77 -6.09
CA ARG A 55 11.19 26.20 -5.64
C ARG A 55 10.08 25.30 -6.20
N GLY A 56 10.17 24.94 -7.48
CA GLY A 56 9.21 24.04 -8.11
C GLY A 56 9.14 22.69 -7.41
N ILE A 57 10.29 22.05 -7.20
CA ILE A 57 10.35 20.75 -6.50
C ILE A 57 9.93 20.88 -5.04
N SER A 58 10.32 21.95 -4.33
CA SER A 58 9.85 22.18 -2.96
C SER A 58 8.32 22.31 -2.89
N SER A 59 7.72 23.03 -3.85
CA SER A 59 6.27 23.15 -3.96
C SER A 59 5.60 21.81 -4.26
N TYR A 60 6.21 21.00 -5.13
CA TYR A 60 5.73 19.65 -5.42
C TYR A 60 5.82 18.75 -4.19
N HIS A 61 6.93 18.75 -3.48
CA HIS A 61 7.11 17.95 -2.26
C HIS A 61 6.11 18.33 -1.17
N LYS A 62 5.79 19.62 -1.01
CA LYS A 62 4.72 20.05 -0.10
C LYS A 62 3.36 19.43 -0.51
N TRP A 63 3.05 19.44 -1.79
CA TRP A 63 1.80 18.89 -2.32
C TRP A 63 1.74 17.35 -2.23
N ASN A 64 2.83 16.65 -2.57
CA ASN A 64 2.87 15.20 -2.60
C ASN A 64 2.88 14.58 -1.19
N ARG A 65 3.42 15.30 -0.19
CA ARG A 65 3.35 14.90 1.22
C ARG A 65 1.93 15.01 1.77
N ALA A 66 1.19 16.03 1.38
CA ALA A 66 -0.20 16.21 1.81
C ALA A 66 -1.14 15.22 1.10
N SER A 67 -0.93 14.97 -0.19
CA SER A 67 -1.80 14.10 -1.00
C SER A 67 -1.43 12.62 -0.93
N LEU A 68 -0.18 12.30 -0.55
CA LEU A 68 0.46 10.98 -0.68
C LEU A 68 0.54 10.43 -2.11
N ILE A 69 0.32 11.28 -3.13
CA ILE A 69 0.38 10.90 -4.54
C ILE A 69 1.75 11.21 -5.11
N GLU A 70 2.36 10.25 -5.81
CA GLU A 70 3.54 10.49 -6.63
C GLU A 70 3.14 10.71 -8.09
N LEU A 71 3.34 11.93 -8.58
CA LEU A 71 3.12 12.27 -9.99
C LEU A 71 4.27 11.76 -10.86
N LYS A 72 3.94 11.46 -12.12
CA LYS A 72 4.96 11.18 -13.14
C LYS A 72 5.83 12.41 -13.38
N PRO A 73 7.12 12.25 -13.75
CA PRO A 73 8.05 13.36 -13.97
C PRO A 73 7.48 14.51 -14.80
N PHE A 74 6.85 14.19 -15.94
CA PHE A 74 6.25 15.20 -16.82
C PHE A 74 5.27 16.12 -16.09
N GLU A 75 4.37 15.56 -15.28
CA GLU A 75 3.39 16.32 -14.51
C GLU A 75 4.05 17.21 -13.46
N VAL A 76 5.12 16.71 -12.81
CA VAL A 76 5.90 17.48 -11.84
C VAL A 76 6.53 18.71 -12.51
N TRP A 77 7.26 18.48 -13.60
CA TRP A 77 7.95 19.55 -14.32
C TRP A 77 6.97 20.55 -14.91
N LYS A 78 5.86 20.10 -15.50
CA LYS A 78 4.84 20.97 -16.11
C LYS A 78 4.10 21.81 -15.06
N ARG A 79 3.62 21.20 -13.98
CA ARG A 79 2.68 21.84 -13.04
C ARG A 79 3.35 22.59 -11.91
N PHE A 80 4.60 22.26 -11.59
CA PHE A 80 5.27 22.83 -10.42
C PHE A 80 6.55 23.60 -10.77
N VAL A 81 7.40 23.06 -11.66
CA VAL A 81 8.69 23.70 -11.98
C VAL A 81 8.55 24.74 -13.07
N LEU A 82 7.91 24.38 -14.18
CA LEU A 82 7.75 25.22 -15.38
C LEU A 82 6.33 25.79 -15.50
N ARG A 83 5.58 25.86 -14.40
CA ARG A 83 4.16 26.27 -14.39
C ARG A 83 3.87 27.62 -15.05
N ASP A 84 4.87 28.51 -15.04
CA ASP A 84 4.79 29.88 -15.55
C ASP A 84 5.33 29.98 -17.00
N TYR A 85 5.67 28.84 -17.62
CA TYR A 85 6.17 28.74 -18.99
C TYR A 85 5.25 27.87 -19.85
N GLN A 86 5.23 28.13 -21.16
CA GLN A 86 4.47 27.34 -22.13
C GLN A 86 5.41 26.72 -23.15
N PHE A 87 5.41 25.39 -23.21
CA PHE A 87 6.16 24.60 -24.17
C PHE A 87 5.25 23.50 -24.73
N PRO A 88 5.56 22.94 -25.91
CA PRO A 88 4.89 21.74 -26.39
C PRO A 88 5.03 20.60 -25.37
N ASP A 89 3.93 19.91 -25.08
CA ASP A 89 3.91 18.83 -24.09
C ASP A 89 4.88 17.70 -24.46
N ASP A 90 4.94 17.32 -25.74
CA ASP A 90 5.85 16.27 -26.23
C ASP A 90 7.33 16.62 -26.00
N SER A 91 7.70 17.89 -26.16
CA SER A 91 9.05 18.37 -25.88
C SER A 91 9.41 18.12 -24.42
N LEU A 92 8.59 18.60 -23.48
CA LEU A 92 8.87 18.44 -22.06
C LEU A 92 8.79 16.96 -21.63
N ALA A 93 7.80 16.21 -22.12
CA ALA A 93 7.63 14.80 -21.81
C ALA A 93 8.87 13.97 -22.19
N SER A 94 9.52 14.30 -23.31
CA SER A 94 10.71 13.60 -23.80
C SER A 94 11.93 13.70 -22.88
N ILE A 95 12.02 14.73 -22.04
CA ILE A 95 13.16 15.00 -21.16
C ILE A 95 12.82 14.97 -19.67
N ALA A 96 11.55 14.82 -19.29
CA ALA A 96 11.12 14.98 -17.90
C ALA A 96 11.78 13.98 -16.93
N GLU A 97 11.94 12.71 -17.33
CA GLU A 97 12.65 11.70 -16.52
C GLU A 97 14.16 12.01 -16.43
N ASP A 98 14.77 12.59 -17.47
CA ASP A 98 16.17 13.05 -17.43
C ASP A 98 16.34 14.20 -16.43
N LEU A 99 15.45 15.19 -16.47
CA LEU A 99 15.49 16.30 -15.53
C LEU A 99 15.25 15.85 -14.08
N THR A 100 14.30 14.93 -13.85
CA THR A 100 14.06 14.35 -12.52
C THR A 100 15.24 13.52 -12.05
N TYR A 101 15.84 12.71 -12.91
CA TYR A 101 17.04 11.95 -12.59
C TYR A 101 18.21 12.85 -12.23
N LEU A 102 18.47 13.90 -13.01
CA LEU A 102 19.50 14.90 -12.70
C LEU A 102 19.24 15.55 -11.34
N TYR A 103 18.00 15.91 -11.03
CA TYR A 103 17.65 16.46 -9.72
C TYR A 103 17.99 15.47 -8.59
N GLU A 104 17.56 14.22 -8.70
CA GLU A 104 17.75 13.22 -7.66
C GLU A 104 19.23 12.80 -7.46
N THR A 105 20.06 12.95 -8.51
CA THR A 105 21.47 12.48 -8.52
C THR A 105 22.50 13.59 -8.37
N THR A 106 22.25 14.80 -8.86
CA THR A 106 23.26 15.87 -8.89
C THR A 106 22.98 16.99 -7.90
N PHE A 107 21.73 17.16 -7.41
CA PHE A 107 21.45 18.12 -6.34
C PHE A 107 21.83 17.59 -4.95
N TYR A 108 22.22 16.33 -4.86
CA TYR A 108 22.58 15.65 -3.62
C TYR A 108 23.92 14.92 -3.78
N TYR A 109 24.79 15.06 -2.79
CA TYR A 109 25.85 14.08 -2.60
C TYR A 109 25.27 12.86 -1.92
N ARG A 110 25.66 11.67 -2.36
CA ARG A 110 25.15 10.40 -1.86
C ARG A 110 26.31 9.42 -1.71
N GLU A 111 26.35 8.73 -0.58
CA GLU A 111 27.38 7.76 -0.28
C GLU A 111 26.75 6.56 0.45
N MET A 112 27.05 5.35 -0.02
CA MET A 112 26.62 4.13 0.65
C MET A 112 27.20 4.07 2.07
N ARG A 113 26.40 3.66 3.05
CA ARG A 113 26.92 3.42 4.39
C ARG A 113 27.99 2.32 4.34
N PRO A 114 29.17 2.52 4.96
CA PRO A 114 30.31 1.62 4.80
C PRO A 114 30.02 0.20 5.28
N GLU A 115 29.13 0.01 6.25
CA GLU A 115 28.75 -1.29 6.79
C GLU A 115 27.79 -2.12 5.90
N MET A 116 27.21 -1.53 4.84
CA MET A 116 26.18 -2.22 4.04
C MET A 116 26.63 -3.55 3.43
N PRO A 117 27.82 -3.69 2.82
CA PRO A 117 28.22 -4.98 2.22
C PRO A 117 28.25 -6.13 3.22
N GLU A 118 28.71 -5.88 4.45
CA GLU A 118 28.77 -6.88 5.52
C GLU A 118 27.36 -7.24 6.00
N VAL A 119 26.50 -6.25 6.22
CA VAL A 119 25.11 -6.48 6.65
C VAL A 119 24.32 -7.26 5.61
N LEU A 120 24.41 -6.91 4.32
CA LEU A 120 23.69 -7.62 3.25
C LEU A 120 24.17 -9.07 3.12
N ALA A 121 25.48 -9.31 3.24
CA ALA A 121 26.02 -10.66 3.25
C ALA A 121 25.53 -11.47 4.46
N ALA A 122 25.45 -10.84 5.65
CA ALA A 122 24.93 -11.48 6.85
C ALA A 122 23.45 -11.86 6.69
N ILE A 123 22.59 -10.93 6.25
CA ILE A 123 21.15 -11.18 6.02
C ILE A 123 20.94 -12.30 4.99
N LYS A 124 21.73 -12.29 3.90
CA LYS A 124 21.69 -13.37 2.90
C LYS A 124 22.11 -14.72 3.49
N SER A 125 23.12 -14.76 4.36
CA SER A 125 23.58 -16.00 5.00
C SER A 125 22.57 -16.55 6.02
N MET A 126 21.70 -15.68 6.58
CA MET A 126 20.53 -16.08 7.37
C MET A 126 19.40 -16.70 6.52
N GLY A 127 19.50 -16.63 5.19
CA GLY A 127 18.49 -17.14 4.26
C GLY A 127 17.28 -16.21 4.10
N LEU A 128 17.40 -14.94 4.50
CA LEU A 128 16.36 -13.93 4.32
C LEU A 128 16.49 -13.26 2.96
N SER A 129 15.36 -13.01 2.29
CA SER A 129 15.30 -12.15 1.10
C SER A 129 15.38 -10.68 1.50
N MET A 130 15.76 -9.84 0.55
CA MET A 130 15.84 -8.39 0.76
C MET A 130 15.14 -7.66 -0.37
N GLY A 131 14.54 -6.51 -0.06
CA GLY A 131 13.89 -5.65 -1.05
C GLY A 131 14.02 -4.17 -0.68
N ILE A 132 13.62 -3.30 -1.60
CA ILE A 132 13.62 -1.84 -1.41
C ILE A 132 12.20 -1.30 -1.52
N ILE A 133 11.85 -0.38 -0.62
CA ILE A 133 10.64 0.45 -0.73
C ILE A 133 11.05 1.90 -0.54
N SER A 134 11.06 2.69 -1.62
CA SER A 134 11.57 4.07 -1.54
C SER A 134 10.65 5.11 -2.18
N ASN A 135 10.50 6.23 -1.47
CA ASN A 135 9.89 7.45 -2.00
C ASN A 135 10.91 8.12 -2.94
N CYS A 136 10.89 7.77 -4.22
CA CYS A 136 11.81 8.29 -5.25
C CYS A 136 11.05 8.68 -6.52
N GLN A 137 11.30 9.88 -7.04
CA GLN A 137 10.60 10.40 -8.22
C GLN A 137 11.16 9.87 -9.53
N SER A 138 12.46 9.61 -9.59
CA SER A 138 13.10 8.99 -10.76
C SER A 138 12.86 7.48 -10.73
N GLN A 139 12.73 6.89 -11.91
CA GLN A 139 12.71 5.43 -12.04
C GLN A 139 14.11 4.82 -12.11
N ARG A 140 15.14 5.65 -12.36
CA ARG A 140 16.52 5.21 -12.58
C ARG A 140 17.43 5.40 -11.37
N GLN A 141 17.19 6.42 -10.56
CA GLN A 141 18.15 6.80 -9.51
C GLN A 141 18.46 5.67 -8.53
N VAL A 142 17.45 4.96 -7.99
CA VAL A 142 17.71 3.88 -7.02
C VAL A 142 18.44 2.69 -7.67
N PRO A 143 17.97 2.10 -8.80
CA PRO A 143 18.69 1.02 -9.48
C PRO A 143 20.13 1.39 -9.89
N ASP A 144 20.35 2.60 -10.40
CA ASP A 144 21.68 3.06 -10.82
C ASP A 144 22.62 3.17 -9.62
N ASN A 145 22.16 3.76 -8.51
CA ASN A 145 22.97 3.84 -7.29
C ASN A 145 23.33 2.45 -6.76
N LEU A 146 22.36 1.53 -6.67
CA LEU A 146 22.62 0.15 -6.23
C LEU A 146 23.60 -0.59 -7.15
N THR A 147 23.54 -0.34 -8.46
CA THR A 147 24.47 -0.90 -9.45
C THR A 147 25.87 -0.33 -9.27
N GLN A 148 26.00 0.98 -9.11
CA GLN A 148 27.28 1.66 -8.87
C GLN A 148 27.94 1.19 -7.56
N TYR A 149 27.14 0.91 -6.54
CA TYR A 149 27.60 0.35 -5.28
C TYR A 149 27.90 -1.15 -5.34
N GLY A 150 27.51 -1.85 -6.42
CA GLY A 150 27.72 -3.29 -6.59
C GLY A 150 26.84 -4.16 -5.70
N ILE A 151 25.67 -3.67 -5.28
CA ILE A 151 24.76 -4.37 -4.35
C ILE A 151 23.35 -4.62 -4.90
N ILE A 152 23.09 -4.27 -6.16
CA ILE A 152 21.75 -4.44 -6.77
C ILE A 152 21.24 -5.90 -6.69
N ASP A 153 22.13 -6.88 -6.84
CA ASP A 153 21.80 -8.32 -6.83
C ASP A 153 21.31 -8.85 -5.47
N TYR A 154 21.36 -8.04 -4.41
CA TYR A 154 20.77 -8.40 -3.11
C TYR A 154 19.26 -8.14 -3.05
N PHE A 155 18.72 -7.25 -3.90
CA PHE A 155 17.38 -6.71 -3.72
C PHE A 155 16.40 -7.18 -4.80
N ASP A 156 15.37 -7.92 -4.37
CA ASP A 156 14.21 -8.28 -5.17
C ASP A 156 12.99 -8.42 -4.25
N PRO A 157 11.98 -7.54 -4.32
CA PRO A 157 11.76 -6.49 -5.32
C PRO A 157 12.40 -5.13 -4.99
N ILE A 158 12.50 -4.26 -5.99
CA ILE A 158 12.76 -2.81 -5.83
C ILE A 158 11.48 -2.05 -6.17
N VAL A 159 10.81 -1.48 -5.16
CA VAL A 159 9.54 -0.76 -5.30
C VAL A 159 9.75 0.73 -5.11
N LEU A 160 9.46 1.51 -6.15
CA LEU A 160 9.60 2.96 -6.17
C LEU A 160 8.24 3.65 -6.31
N THR A 161 8.06 4.76 -5.61
CA THR A 161 6.83 5.57 -5.72
C THR A 161 6.61 6.11 -7.12
N SER A 162 7.67 6.40 -7.88
CA SER A 162 7.57 6.80 -9.30
C SER A 162 6.84 5.81 -10.19
N GLN A 163 6.91 4.52 -9.84
CA GLN A 163 6.22 3.44 -10.54
C GLN A 163 4.86 3.15 -9.91
N PHE A 164 4.82 3.08 -8.57
CA PHE A 164 3.62 2.70 -7.81
C PHE A 164 2.54 3.80 -7.75
N GLY A 165 2.95 5.08 -7.75
CA GLY A 165 2.06 6.24 -7.78
C GLY A 165 1.56 6.74 -6.41
N LEU A 166 1.79 5.99 -5.33
CA LEU A 166 1.48 6.41 -3.95
C LEU A 166 2.73 6.38 -3.08
N ARG A 167 2.81 7.28 -2.11
CA ARG A 167 3.97 7.50 -1.24
C ARG A 167 3.78 6.89 0.13
N LYS A 168 4.88 6.43 0.74
CA LYS A 168 4.95 6.20 2.19
C LYS A 168 4.56 7.50 2.93
N PRO A 169 3.76 7.46 4.01
CA PRO A 169 3.35 6.30 4.82
C PRO A 169 2.03 5.62 4.38
N ASP A 170 1.60 5.73 3.12
CA ASP A 170 0.47 4.93 2.66
C ASP A 170 0.84 3.43 2.72
N PRO A 171 0.08 2.58 3.44
CA PRO A 171 0.46 1.18 3.65
C PRO A 171 0.38 0.35 2.35
N SER A 172 -0.30 0.83 1.30
CA SER A 172 -0.48 0.05 0.07
C SER A 172 0.83 -0.29 -0.64
N ILE A 173 1.84 0.59 -0.58
CA ILE A 173 3.15 0.31 -1.18
C ILE A 173 3.88 -0.82 -0.45
N PHE A 174 3.69 -0.94 0.86
CA PHE A 174 4.26 -2.01 1.69
C PHE A 174 3.59 -3.36 1.42
N TYR A 175 2.25 -3.38 1.34
CA TYR A 175 1.53 -4.58 0.90
C TYR A 175 1.91 -4.99 -0.53
N HIS A 176 2.10 -4.03 -1.43
CA HIS A 176 2.54 -4.31 -2.80
C HIS A 176 3.94 -4.93 -2.83
N ALA A 177 4.89 -4.39 -2.06
CA ALA A 177 6.23 -4.95 -1.94
C ALA A 177 6.22 -6.37 -1.35
N ALA A 178 5.45 -6.61 -0.29
CA ALA A 178 5.30 -7.93 0.32
C ALA A 178 4.65 -8.94 -0.65
N ARG A 179 3.65 -8.51 -1.44
CA ARG A 179 3.02 -9.32 -2.50
C ARG A 179 4.04 -9.73 -3.57
N LEU A 180 4.85 -8.79 -4.07
CA LEU A 180 5.90 -9.08 -5.04
C LEU A 180 6.95 -10.06 -4.47
N ALA A 181 7.31 -9.91 -3.20
CA ALA A 181 8.18 -10.84 -2.47
C ALA A 181 7.49 -12.17 -2.09
N LYS A 182 6.18 -12.32 -2.33
CA LYS A 182 5.37 -13.52 -2.03
C LYS A 182 5.44 -13.92 -0.55
N VAL A 183 5.35 -12.92 0.33
CA VAL A 183 5.36 -13.12 1.78
C VAL A 183 4.26 -12.28 2.43
N PRO A 184 3.71 -12.70 3.58
CA PRO A 184 2.80 -11.86 4.34
C PRO A 184 3.58 -10.73 5.04
N THR A 185 2.94 -9.58 5.29
CA THR A 185 3.61 -8.43 5.92
C THR A 185 4.14 -8.75 7.31
N GLY A 186 3.44 -9.56 8.11
CA GLY A 186 3.94 -10.04 9.41
C GLY A 186 5.14 -11.00 9.34
N SER A 187 5.69 -11.29 8.16
CA SER A 187 6.99 -11.97 7.96
C SER A 187 8.09 -11.02 7.45
N CYS A 188 7.82 -9.71 7.48
CA CYS A 188 8.71 -8.68 6.96
C CYS A 188 9.22 -7.76 8.08
N VAL A 189 10.48 -7.39 7.99
CA VAL A 189 11.08 -6.26 8.72
C VAL A 189 11.20 -5.10 7.75
N TYR A 190 10.97 -3.88 8.21
CA TYR A 190 11.26 -2.68 7.46
C TYR A 190 12.30 -1.83 8.19
N VAL A 191 13.30 -1.33 7.46
CA VAL A 191 14.36 -0.47 7.97
C VAL A 191 14.32 0.86 7.23
N GLY A 192 14.18 1.97 7.95
CA GLY A 192 14.06 3.31 7.37
C GLY A 192 14.54 4.39 8.34
N ASP A 193 14.73 5.63 7.90
CA ASP A 193 15.22 6.72 8.75
C ASP A 193 14.10 7.63 9.29
N LYS A 194 12.96 7.73 8.59
CA LYS A 194 11.90 8.71 8.90
C LYS A 194 10.69 8.10 9.62
N ILE A 195 10.40 8.56 10.83
CA ILE A 195 9.23 8.13 11.61
C ILE A 195 7.92 8.35 10.83
N ASN A 196 7.74 9.54 10.27
CA ASN A 196 6.47 9.96 9.66
C ASN A 196 6.15 9.27 8.32
N ARG A 197 7.11 8.55 7.73
CA ARG A 197 6.98 7.88 6.42
C ARG A 197 7.28 6.39 6.53
N ASP A 198 8.47 6.07 7.01
CA ASP A 198 9.00 4.72 7.08
C ASP A 198 8.32 3.93 8.17
N ILE A 199 8.51 4.35 9.42
CA ILE A 199 8.00 3.62 10.60
C ILE A 199 6.49 3.62 10.61
N LEU A 200 5.86 4.78 10.39
CA LEU A 200 4.41 4.88 10.32
C LEU A 200 3.81 4.04 9.19
N GLY A 201 4.49 3.98 8.03
CA GLY A 201 4.03 3.22 6.87
C GLY A 201 4.11 1.70 7.09
N SER A 202 5.24 1.20 7.57
CA SER A 202 5.44 -0.22 7.85
C SER A 202 4.56 -0.70 9.00
N TYR A 203 4.40 0.11 10.06
CA TYR A 203 3.47 -0.16 11.14
C TYR A 203 2.04 -0.32 10.63
N ARG A 204 1.53 0.64 9.85
CA ARG A 204 0.17 0.59 9.26
C ARG A 204 -0.04 -0.61 8.33
N ALA A 205 1.02 -1.14 7.75
CA ALA A 205 0.98 -2.33 6.89
C ALA A 205 1.10 -3.65 7.68
N GLY A 206 1.26 -3.60 9.00
CA GLY A 206 1.39 -4.79 9.84
C GLY A 206 2.71 -5.52 9.67
N PHE A 207 3.78 -4.80 9.31
CA PHE A 207 5.12 -5.38 9.29
C PHE A 207 5.50 -5.83 10.70
N ARG A 208 6.24 -6.94 10.79
CA ARG A 208 6.62 -7.53 12.07
C ARG A 208 7.47 -6.60 12.92
N LEU A 209 8.41 -5.92 12.28
CA LEU A 209 9.26 -4.90 12.92
C LEU A 209 9.45 -3.70 11.99
N SER A 210 9.41 -2.52 12.60
CA SER A 210 9.74 -1.24 12.02
C SER A 210 10.98 -0.70 12.74
N VAL A 211 12.14 -0.80 12.10
CA VAL A 211 13.45 -0.41 12.65
C VAL A 211 13.83 0.96 12.12
N LYS A 212 14.05 1.91 13.02
CA LYS A 212 14.52 3.26 12.67
C LYS A 212 16.04 3.31 12.71
N ILE A 213 16.68 3.74 11.63
CA ILE A 213 18.11 4.06 11.61
C ILE A 213 18.35 5.58 11.70
N SER A 214 19.27 6.00 12.56
CA SER A 214 19.64 7.41 12.70
C SER A 214 20.30 7.96 11.44
N HIS A 215 19.85 9.13 11.00
CA HIS A 215 20.41 9.87 9.87
C HIS A 215 20.46 11.38 10.18
N ILE A 216 21.55 12.03 9.78
CA ILE A 216 21.85 13.43 10.16
C ILE A 216 21.04 14.44 9.34
N PHE A 217 20.53 14.05 8.16
CA PHE A 217 19.83 14.99 7.28
C PHE A 217 18.41 15.31 7.78
N ASP A 218 18.21 16.57 8.13
CA ASP A 218 16.91 17.14 8.43
C ASP A 218 16.29 17.74 7.15
N ASP A 219 15.13 17.22 6.75
CA ASP A 219 14.34 17.75 5.64
C ASP A 219 13.36 18.85 6.07
N GLY A 220 13.41 19.26 7.34
CA GLY A 220 12.62 20.35 7.94
C GLY A 220 11.17 20.00 8.24
N ASP A 221 10.79 18.73 8.07
CA ASP A 221 9.45 18.24 8.37
C ASP A 221 9.40 17.68 9.80
N PRO A 222 8.28 17.86 10.54
CA PRO A 222 8.07 17.16 11.80
C PRO A 222 8.13 15.64 11.60
N ASP A 223 9.06 14.98 12.27
CA ASP A 223 9.23 13.53 12.21
C ASP A 223 8.54 12.84 13.38
N GLU A 224 7.22 12.98 13.43
CA GLU A 224 6.34 12.42 14.46
C GLU A 224 5.47 11.30 13.88
N GLY A 225 4.99 10.38 14.73
CA GLY A 225 4.13 9.30 14.28
C GLY A 225 4.17 8.07 15.18
N ALA A 226 4.36 6.91 14.56
CA ALA A 226 4.44 5.64 15.26
C ALA A 226 5.75 5.49 16.04
N THR A 227 5.72 4.73 17.13
CA THR A 227 6.93 4.33 17.85
C THR A 227 7.62 3.21 17.07
N PRO A 228 8.93 3.33 16.76
CA PRO A 228 9.67 2.23 16.14
C PRO A 228 9.82 1.06 17.12
N ASP A 229 9.84 -0.17 16.59
CA ASP A 229 10.06 -1.37 17.40
C ASP A 229 11.53 -1.46 17.89
N ALA A 230 12.44 -0.85 17.14
CA ALA A 230 13.84 -0.68 17.51
C ALA A 230 14.44 0.55 16.85
N GLU A 231 15.41 1.16 17.52
CA GLU A 231 16.24 2.23 16.97
C GLU A 231 17.70 1.78 16.91
N ILE A 232 18.37 2.08 15.80
CA ILE A 232 19.78 1.77 15.57
C ILE A 232 20.51 3.00 15.05
N ASP A 233 21.79 3.15 15.41
CA ASP A 233 22.66 4.22 14.90
C ASP A 233 23.60 3.72 13.80
N ASN A 234 23.85 2.42 13.77
CA ASN A 234 24.70 1.74 12.80
C ASN A 234 23.99 0.50 12.25
N MET A 235 24.10 0.25 10.94
CA MET A 235 23.35 -0.85 10.32
C MET A 235 23.80 -2.24 10.83
N MET A 236 25.01 -2.39 11.39
CA MET A 236 25.45 -3.64 12.02
C MET A 236 24.57 -4.07 13.19
N GLN A 237 23.90 -3.12 13.86
CA GLN A 237 22.98 -3.43 14.96
C GLN A 237 21.70 -4.13 14.49
N LEU A 238 21.42 -4.13 13.20
CA LEU A 238 20.30 -4.88 12.62
C LEU A 238 20.49 -6.39 12.75
N ILE A 239 21.72 -6.89 12.57
CA ILE A 239 22.05 -8.32 12.62
C ILE A 239 21.54 -9.00 13.91
N PRO A 240 21.92 -8.55 15.12
CA PRO A 240 21.43 -9.18 16.35
C PRO A 240 19.92 -9.03 16.57
N LEU A 241 19.27 -7.99 16.01
CA LEU A 241 17.81 -7.87 16.03
C LEU A 241 17.15 -8.97 15.20
N LEU A 242 17.65 -9.22 13.99
CA LEU A 242 17.14 -10.29 13.13
C LEU A 242 17.38 -11.68 13.72
N GLU A 243 18.56 -11.93 14.29
CA GLU A 243 18.88 -13.18 14.97
C GLU A 243 17.92 -13.47 16.13
N LYS A 244 17.59 -12.44 16.92
CA LYS A 244 16.61 -12.54 18.01
C LYS A 244 15.23 -12.93 17.50
N GLU A 245 14.75 -12.33 16.42
CA GLU A 245 13.45 -12.66 15.81
C GLU A 245 13.41 -14.08 15.25
N MET A 246 14.50 -14.51 14.60
CA MET A 246 14.63 -15.87 14.10
C MET A 246 14.71 -16.92 15.22
N GLU A 247 15.27 -16.58 16.38
CA GLU A 247 15.25 -17.46 17.55
C GLU A 247 13.83 -17.60 18.13
N GLN A 248 13.07 -16.49 18.20
CA GLN A 248 11.66 -16.55 18.58
C GLN A 248 10.86 -17.46 17.64
N ASP A 249 11.15 -17.44 16.33
CA ASP A 249 10.48 -18.32 15.37
C ASP A 249 10.67 -19.81 15.68
N LYS A 250 11.83 -20.21 16.19
CA LYS A 250 12.09 -21.60 16.60
C LYS A 250 11.24 -22.01 17.80
N ILE A 251 10.94 -21.06 18.70
CA ILE A 251 10.06 -21.28 19.84
C ILE A 251 8.61 -21.42 19.37
N PHE A 252 8.14 -20.51 18.51
CA PHE A 252 6.78 -20.53 17.98
C PHE A 252 6.49 -21.73 17.07
N ALA A 253 7.48 -22.21 16.30
CA ALA A 253 7.31 -23.36 15.43
C ALA A 253 6.81 -24.62 16.18
N LYS A 254 7.14 -24.78 17.47
CA LYS A 254 6.64 -25.90 18.29
C LYS A 254 5.14 -25.80 18.59
N VAL A 255 4.62 -24.58 18.77
CA VAL A 255 3.19 -24.30 19.00
C VAL A 255 2.40 -24.36 17.70
N GLU A 256 3.00 -23.95 16.59
CA GLU A 256 2.36 -23.99 15.26
C GLU A 256 2.16 -25.42 14.75
N MET A 257 3.05 -26.36 15.08
CA MET A 257 2.92 -27.76 14.65
C MET A 257 1.68 -28.48 15.20
N THR A 258 1.05 -27.97 16.27
CA THR A 258 -0.17 -28.56 16.81
C THR A 258 -1.44 -28.00 16.16
N ARG A 259 -1.32 -26.99 15.30
CA ARG A 259 -2.46 -26.35 14.63
C ARG A 259 -2.72 -26.94 13.27
N LYS A 260 -4.00 -27.21 13.01
CA LYS A 260 -4.48 -27.56 11.68
C LYS A 260 -4.71 -26.31 10.84
N ILE A 261 -5.34 -25.28 11.41
CA ILE A 261 -5.56 -23.99 10.76
C ILE A 261 -4.49 -23.00 11.21
N LYS A 262 -3.86 -22.33 10.25
CA LYS A 262 -2.78 -21.37 10.46
C LYS A 262 -3.14 -19.97 9.98
N ALA A 263 -4.05 -19.86 9.00
CA ALA A 263 -4.53 -18.59 8.47
C ALA A 263 -6.05 -18.49 8.45
N VAL A 264 -6.54 -17.28 8.74
CA VAL A 264 -7.95 -16.92 8.70
C VAL A 264 -8.12 -15.74 7.73
N PHE A 265 -8.84 -15.99 6.64
CA PHE A 265 -9.17 -15.00 5.63
C PHE A 265 -10.63 -14.57 5.77
N PHE A 266 -10.91 -13.29 5.57
CA PHE A 266 -12.24 -12.73 5.75
C PHE A 266 -12.71 -12.02 4.48
N ASP A 267 -13.99 -12.16 4.13
CA ASP A 267 -14.64 -11.05 3.43
C ASP A 267 -14.65 -9.81 4.33
N ALA A 268 -14.71 -8.62 3.74
CA ALA A 268 -14.73 -7.38 4.51
C ALA A 268 -16.17 -6.91 4.80
N GLY A 269 -16.97 -6.71 3.75
CA GLY A 269 -18.33 -6.18 3.87
C GLY A 269 -19.29 -7.24 4.41
N ASP A 270 -20.18 -6.83 5.31
CA ASP A 270 -21.16 -7.67 6.01
C ASP A 270 -20.54 -8.79 6.88
N ILE A 271 -19.21 -8.80 7.03
CA ILE A 271 -18.45 -9.66 7.95
C ILE A 271 -17.72 -8.83 9.00
N LEU A 272 -16.83 -7.92 8.60
CA LEU A 272 -16.06 -7.06 9.51
C LEU A 272 -16.80 -5.75 9.78
N TYR A 273 -17.52 -5.25 8.79
CA TYR A 273 -18.26 -4.00 8.88
C TYR A 273 -19.55 -4.07 8.07
N TYR A 274 -20.50 -3.20 8.39
CA TYR A 274 -21.71 -2.97 7.61
C TYR A 274 -21.93 -1.48 7.38
N ARG A 275 -22.90 -1.15 6.51
CA ARG A 275 -23.30 0.23 6.23
C ARG A 275 -24.73 0.45 6.71
N PRO A 276 -24.95 1.06 7.89
CA PRO A 276 -26.30 1.22 8.46
C PRO A 276 -27.20 2.11 7.59
N GLN A 277 -26.61 3.08 6.87
CA GLN A 277 -27.33 4.08 6.09
C GLN A 277 -26.85 4.11 4.64
N LYS A 278 -27.02 3.00 3.94
CA LYS A 278 -26.56 2.86 2.55
C LYS A 278 -27.25 3.87 1.62
N HIS A 279 -26.45 4.64 0.88
CA HIS A 279 -26.90 5.63 -0.10
C HIS A 279 -27.67 6.83 0.49
N LEU A 280 -27.51 7.14 1.77
CA LEU A 280 -28.29 8.20 2.42
C LEU A 280 -27.99 9.57 1.79
N ASN A 281 -26.72 9.93 1.70
CA ASN A 281 -26.30 11.24 1.21
C ASN A 281 -26.65 11.38 -0.27
N PHE A 282 -26.45 10.33 -1.06
CA PHE A 282 -26.84 10.37 -2.47
C PHE A 282 -28.36 10.46 -2.66
N LYS A 283 -29.16 9.75 -1.86
CA LYS A 283 -30.64 9.93 -1.86
C LYS A 283 -31.04 11.34 -1.46
N ASN A 284 -30.37 11.92 -0.47
CA ASN A 284 -30.61 13.32 -0.05
C ASN A 284 -30.22 14.31 -1.15
N PHE A 285 -29.13 14.05 -1.86
CA PHE A 285 -28.75 14.82 -3.04
C PHE A 285 -29.85 14.78 -4.12
N LEU A 286 -30.42 13.61 -4.41
CA LEU A 286 -31.50 13.49 -5.40
C LEU A 286 -32.81 14.18 -4.97
N LYS A 287 -33.03 14.35 -3.66
CA LYS A 287 -34.28 14.90 -3.13
C LYS A 287 -34.52 16.34 -3.61
N GLY A 288 -35.69 16.59 -4.17
CA GLY A 288 -36.10 17.92 -4.65
C GLY A 288 -35.43 18.35 -5.96
N LYS A 289 -34.63 17.48 -6.60
CA LYS A 289 -34.05 17.74 -7.93
C LYS A 289 -34.89 17.09 -9.02
N ILE A 290 -34.95 17.74 -10.19
CA ILE A 290 -35.51 17.17 -11.41
C ILE A 290 -34.38 16.47 -12.15
N PHE A 291 -34.55 15.20 -12.45
CA PHE A 291 -33.56 14.38 -13.14
C PHE A 291 -34.26 13.38 -14.06
N ASN A 292 -33.61 12.97 -15.14
CA ASN A 292 -34.15 12.07 -16.15
C ASN A 292 -33.21 10.87 -16.31
N PRO A 293 -33.41 9.78 -15.56
CA PRO A 293 -32.50 8.66 -15.58
C PRO A 293 -32.36 8.03 -16.95
N GLU A 294 -31.15 7.56 -17.23
CA GLU A 294 -30.86 6.75 -18.40
C GLU A 294 -31.76 5.50 -18.47
N PRO A 295 -32.22 5.09 -19.67
CA PRO A 295 -32.90 3.81 -19.83
C PRO A 295 -32.03 2.67 -19.30
N GLU A 296 -32.67 1.69 -18.66
CA GLU A 296 -31.99 0.54 -18.02
C GLU A 296 -30.95 0.95 -16.97
N LEU A 297 -31.25 2.01 -16.20
CA LEU A 297 -30.41 2.56 -15.13
C LEU A 297 -29.71 1.48 -14.31
N ASP A 298 -30.46 0.51 -13.78
CA ASP A 298 -29.92 -0.54 -12.90
C ASP A 298 -28.87 -1.42 -13.60
N GLN A 299 -29.09 -1.75 -14.87
CA GLN A 299 -28.15 -2.57 -15.66
C GLN A 299 -26.88 -1.77 -16.00
N LYS A 300 -27.03 -0.49 -16.37
CA LYS A 300 -25.89 0.40 -16.62
C LYS A 300 -25.09 0.66 -15.36
N ALA A 301 -25.75 0.96 -14.24
CA ALA A 301 -25.12 1.16 -12.93
C ALA A 301 -24.37 -0.11 -12.49
N LYS A 302 -24.94 -1.30 -12.71
CA LYS A 302 -24.25 -2.57 -12.46
C LYS A 302 -22.98 -2.71 -13.29
N LYS A 303 -23.02 -2.35 -14.58
CA LYS A 303 -21.85 -2.41 -15.49
C LYS A 303 -20.75 -1.44 -15.06
N VAL A 304 -21.10 -0.19 -14.77
CA VAL A 304 -20.17 0.85 -14.28
C VAL A 304 -19.50 0.40 -12.97
N ARG A 305 -20.29 -0.18 -12.05
CA ARG A 305 -19.78 -0.79 -10.81
C ARG A 305 -18.84 -1.96 -11.08
N GLU A 306 -19.18 -2.86 -12.01
CA GLU A 306 -18.32 -4.00 -12.36
C GLU A 306 -16.96 -3.54 -12.90
N LEU A 307 -16.94 -2.51 -13.75
CA LEU A 307 -15.70 -1.93 -14.26
C LEU A 307 -14.84 -1.34 -13.12
N ALA A 308 -15.46 -0.62 -12.19
CA ALA A 308 -14.77 -0.05 -11.03
C ALA A 308 -14.19 -1.14 -10.10
N PHE A 309 -14.94 -2.22 -9.85
CA PHE A 309 -14.47 -3.36 -9.04
C PHE A 309 -13.35 -4.16 -9.71
N GLN A 310 -13.21 -4.08 -11.03
CA GLN A 310 -12.12 -4.65 -11.81
C GLN A 310 -10.95 -3.65 -12.00
N GLY A 311 -11.00 -2.48 -11.36
CA GLY A 311 -9.96 -1.45 -11.50
C GLY A 311 -9.90 -0.76 -12.87
N LYS A 312 -10.89 -0.97 -13.74
CA LYS A 312 -10.93 -0.37 -15.09
C LYS A 312 -11.43 1.07 -15.12
N VAL A 313 -12.06 1.50 -14.04
CA VAL A 313 -12.53 2.88 -13.84
C VAL A 313 -12.08 3.30 -12.45
N ASP A 314 -11.50 4.50 -12.35
CA ASP A 314 -11.09 5.03 -11.06
C ASP A 314 -12.30 5.46 -10.21
N ARG A 315 -12.05 5.88 -8.97
CA ARG A 315 -13.13 6.23 -8.03
C ARG A 315 -13.92 7.46 -8.49
N GLN A 316 -13.23 8.49 -8.97
CA GLN A 316 -13.84 9.76 -9.35
C GLN A 316 -14.70 9.57 -10.60
N ASP A 317 -14.17 8.87 -11.59
CA ASP A 317 -14.92 8.53 -12.80
C ASP A 317 -16.08 7.57 -12.51
N TYR A 318 -15.92 6.64 -11.58
CA TYR A 318 -17.00 5.76 -11.15
C TYR A 318 -18.16 6.57 -10.55
N TYR A 319 -17.87 7.55 -9.70
CA TYR A 319 -18.89 8.41 -9.08
C TYR A 319 -19.52 9.35 -10.09
N ARG A 320 -18.71 10.00 -10.92
CA ARG A 320 -19.20 10.84 -12.01
C ARG A 320 -20.18 10.07 -12.90
N GLN A 321 -19.77 8.90 -13.43
CA GLN A 321 -20.63 8.08 -14.28
C GLN A 321 -21.90 7.65 -13.53
N THR A 322 -21.80 7.33 -12.24
CA THR A 322 -22.98 6.97 -11.42
C THR A 322 -23.97 8.13 -11.32
N VAL A 323 -23.50 9.37 -11.15
CA VAL A 323 -24.35 10.57 -11.10
C VAL A 323 -24.94 10.89 -12.48
N GLU A 324 -24.12 10.82 -13.53
CA GLU A 324 -24.53 11.09 -14.92
C GLU A 324 -25.64 10.14 -15.39
N LEU A 325 -25.68 8.90 -14.90
CA LEU A 325 -26.77 7.96 -15.19
C LEU A 325 -28.16 8.45 -14.72
N TYR A 326 -28.23 9.41 -13.80
CA TYR A 326 -29.50 10.06 -13.41
C TYR A 326 -29.90 11.19 -14.37
N GLY A 327 -29.11 11.48 -15.40
CA GLY A 327 -29.37 12.50 -16.42
C GLY A 327 -28.87 13.89 -16.05
N PHE A 328 -27.97 14.01 -15.07
CA PHE A 328 -27.32 15.29 -14.76
C PHE A 328 -26.21 15.57 -15.77
N THR A 329 -26.24 16.77 -16.38
CA THR A 329 -25.21 17.26 -17.32
C THR A 329 -24.52 18.54 -16.83
N ASP A 330 -25.07 19.19 -15.80
CA ASP A 330 -24.46 20.36 -15.18
C ASP A 330 -23.29 19.95 -14.30
N GLU A 331 -22.11 20.50 -14.55
CA GLU A 331 -20.87 20.08 -13.89
C GLU A 331 -20.94 20.31 -12.37
N LYS A 332 -21.56 21.39 -11.92
CA LYS A 332 -21.69 21.65 -10.47
C LYS A 332 -22.59 20.61 -9.80
N LEU A 333 -23.72 20.27 -10.42
CA LEU A 333 -24.60 19.21 -9.90
C LEU A 333 -23.93 17.83 -9.92
N ILE A 334 -23.11 17.55 -10.93
CA ILE A 334 -22.32 16.31 -10.97
C ILE A 334 -21.35 16.28 -9.78
N GLN A 335 -20.59 17.35 -9.55
CA GLN A 335 -19.66 17.44 -8.41
C GLN A 335 -20.37 17.32 -7.07
N ASP A 336 -21.53 17.96 -6.89
CA ASP A 336 -22.34 17.83 -5.68
C ASP A 336 -22.81 16.38 -5.46
N GLY A 337 -23.19 15.67 -6.53
CA GLY A 337 -23.57 14.26 -6.49
C GLY A 337 -22.39 13.34 -6.18
N VAL A 338 -21.22 13.61 -6.76
CA VAL A 338 -19.96 12.89 -6.46
C VAL A 338 -19.59 13.06 -4.99
N ALA A 339 -19.64 14.29 -4.47
CA ALA A 339 -19.38 14.57 -3.06
C ALA A 339 -20.37 13.83 -2.14
N ALA A 340 -21.64 13.70 -2.54
CA ALA A 340 -22.63 12.93 -1.78
C ALA A 340 -22.30 11.42 -1.77
N LEU A 341 -21.85 10.85 -2.89
CA LEU A 341 -21.38 9.46 -2.95
C LEU A 341 -20.11 9.25 -2.11
N ASP A 342 -19.20 10.22 -2.11
CA ASP A 342 -18.01 10.21 -1.25
C ASP A 342 -18.39 10.16 0.24
N LEU A 343 -19.38 10.95 0.68
CA LEU A 343 -19.86 10.91 2.06
C LEU A 343 -20.49 9.56 2.44
N ASP A 344 -21.17 8.90 1.51
CA ASP A 344 -21.74 7.56 1.72
C ASP A 344 -20.67 6.47 1.89
N ASP A 345 -19.40 6.74 1.57
CA ASP A 345 -18.32 5.79 1.83
C ASP A 345 -17.97 5.64 3.29
N ASP A 346 -18.03 6.73 4.05
CA ASP A 346 -17.64 6.77 5.45
C ASP A 346 -18.79 6.45 6.40
N THR A 347 -20.01 6.20 5.88
CA THR A 347 -21.14 5.69 6.68
C THR A 347 -20.98 4.19 6.96
N VAL A 348 -19.95 3.84 7.73
CA VAL A 348 -19.56 2.47 8.07
C VAL A 348 -19.61 2.28 9.59
N ALA A 349 -20.10 1.10 10.01
CA ALA A 349 -20.04 0.64 11.39
C ALA A 349 -19.38 -0.74 11.45
N ILE A 350 -18.56 -0.97 12.47
CA ILE A 350 -17.91 -2.27 12.72
C ILE A 350 -18.89 -3.17 13.47
N PHE A 351 -18.92 -4.47 13.15
CA PHE A 351 -19.76 -5.42 13.90
C PHE A 351 -19.23 -5.63 15.32
N ASP A 352 -20.15 -5.89 16.25
CA ASP A 352 -19.82 -6.12 17.65
C ASP A 352 -18.91 -7.35 17.83
N GLY A 353 -17.92 -7.23 18.71
CA GLY A 353 -16.92 -8.26 18.97
C GLY A 353 -15.87 -8.48 17.87
N VAL A 354 -15.95 -7.80 16.71
CA VAL A 354 -14.94 -7.93 15.64
C VAL A 354 -13.56 -7.44 16.10
N PRO A 355 -13.39 -6.21 16.63
CA PRO A 355 -12.07 -5.70 16.97
C PRO A 355 -11.33 -6.60 17.97
N GLU A 356 -12.02 -7.06 19.02
CA GLU A 356 -11.46 -7.91 20.07
C GLU A 356 -11.10 -9.30 19.53
N THR A 357 -11.97 -9.87 18.69
CA THR A 357 -11.75 -11.21 18.11
C THR A 357 -10.57 -11.21 17.14
N ILE A 358 -10.47 -10.21 16.24
CA ILE A 358 -9.35 -10.14 15.28
C ILE A 358 -8.03 -9.92 16.03
N LYS A 359 -8.00 -9.03 17.04
CA LYS A 359 -6.81 -8.84 17.91
C LYS A 359 -6.43 -10.14 18.62
N ALA A 360 -7.38 -10.83 19.24
CA ALA A 360 -7.12 -12.09 19.93
C ALA A 360 -6.61 -13.20 18.98
N LEU A 361 -7.13 -13.28 17.74
CA LEU A 361 -6.60 -14.20 16.73
C LEU A 361 -5.16 -13.83 16.35
N LYS A 362 -4.85 -12.54 16.20
CA LYS A 362 -3.49 -12.08 15.92
C LYS A 362 -2.53 -12.42 17.05
N ASP A 363 -2.92 -12.17 18.29
CA ASP A 363 -2.13 -12.47 19.49
C ASP A 363 -1.90 -13.98 19.66
N GLN A 364 -2.86 -14.80 19.26
CA GLN A 364 -2.70 -16.24 19.17
C GLN A 364 -1.75 -16.66 18.04
N GLY A 365 -1.34 -15.76 17.14
CA GLY A 365 -0.37 -16.03 16.09
C GLY A 365 -0.96 -16.56 14.78
N TYR A 366 -2.27 -16.40 14.55
CA TYR A 366 -2.85 -16.67 13.23
C TYR A 366 -2.39 -15.63 12.21
N LEU A 367 -2.16 -16.08 10.97
CA LEU A 367 -2.06 -15.17 9.83
C LEU A 367 -3.47 -14.68 9.50
N LEU A 368 -3.64 -13.35 9.40
CA LEU A 368 -4.94 -12.75 9.14
C LEU A 368 -4.96 -12.06 7.78
N GLY A 369 -5.94 -12.39 6.95
CA GLY A 369 -6.07 -11.80 5.61
C GLY A 369 -7.46 -11.32 5.26
N ILE A 370 -7.54 -10.38 4.32
CA ILE A 370 -8.81 -9.92 3.74
C ILE A 370 -8.86 -10.32 2.25
N ILE A 371 -9.97 -10.91 1.83
CA ILE A 371 -10.29 -11.16 0.41
C ILE A 371 -11.59 -10.43 0.07
N THR A 372 -11.48 -9.26 -0.55
CA THR A 372 -12.59 -8.32 -0.69
C THR A 372 -12.87 -7.91 -2.14
N ASP A 373 -14.16 -7.81 -2.47
CA ASP A 373 -14.65 -7.16 -3.67
C ASP A 373 -14.86 -5.66 -3.37
N THR A 374 -14.17 -4.77 -4.09
CA THR A 374 -14.32 -3.33 -3.85
C THR A 374 -13.99 -2.46 -5.07
N ALA A 375 -14.71 -1.34 -5.25
CA ALA A 375 -14.37 -0.27 -6.19
C ALA A 375 -13.33 0.72 -5.63
N LEU A 376 -13.15 0.73 -4.31
CA LEU A 376 -12.32 1.68 -3.58
C LEU A 376 -10.94 1.09 -3.30
N PRO A 377 -9.90 1.92 -3.14
CA PRO A 377 -8.65 1.46 -2.54
C PRO A 377 -8.95 0.76 -1.20
N TYR A 378 -8.36 -0.42 -0.98
CA TYR A 378 -8.58 -1.16 0.27
C TYR A 378 -8.06 -0.42 1.49
N THR A 379 -7.12 0.52 1.31
CA THR A 379 -6.59 1.38 2.38
C THR A 379 -7.67 2.24 3.04
N ILE A 380 -8.78 2.53 2.36
CA ILE A 380 -9.94 3.19 2.98
C ILE A 380 -10.54 2.30 4.09
N LYS A 381 -10.64 0.98 3.86
CA LYS A 381 -11.13 0.04 4.89
C LYS A 381 -10.19 -0.04 6.06
N LEU A 382 -8.87 -0.07 5.81
CA LEU A 382 -7.88 -0.06 6.87
C LEU A 382 -8.00 1.19 7.74
N LYS A 383 -8.30 2.36 7.16
CA LYS A 383 -8.61 3.58 7.93
C LYS A 383 -9.86 3.45 8.79
N TRP A 384 -10.90 2.75 8.33
CA TRP A 384 -12.08 2.48 9.16
C TRP A 384 -11.73 1.55 10.34
N PHE A 385 -11.01 0.47 10.06
CA PHE A 385 -10.60 -0.50 11.08
C PHE A 385 -9.61 0.07 12.09
N GLU A 386 -8.76 1.01 11.67
CA GLU A 386 -7.81 1.67 12.55
C GLU A 386 -8.49 2.58 13.57
N LYS A 387 -9.67 3.13 13.27
CA LYS A 387 -10.47 3.88 14.26
C LYS A 387 -10.88 3.01 15.46
N GLU A 388 -11.01 1.70 15.25
CA GLU A 388 -11.28 0.70 16.30
C GLU A 388 -9.99 -0.06 16.73
N GLY A 389 -8.82 0.40 16.25
CA GLY A 389 -7.50 -0.10 16.63
C GLY A 389 -7.11 -1.45 16.03
N PHE A 390 -7.67 -1.85 14.88
CA PHE A 390 -7.33 -3.12 14.23
C PHE A 390 -7.02 -2.98 12.72
N GLY A 391 -6.67 -1.78 12.25
CA GLY A 391 -6.35 -1.54 10.85
C GLY A 391 -4.95 -2.02 10.45
N HIS A 392 -4.01 -2.07 11.39
CA HIS A 392 -2.61 -2.39 11.17
C HIS A 392 -2.24 -3.88 11.37
N ILE A 393 -3.18 -4.77 11.65
CA ILE A 393 -2.86 -6.17 12.01
C ILE A 393 -2.94 -7.17 10.86
N TRP A 394 -3.40 -6.71 9.69
CA TRP A 394 -3.63 -7.55 8.52
C TRP A 394 -2.32 -7.92 7.83
N ASP A 395 -2.14 -9.22 7.57
CA ASP A 395 -0.93 -9.77 6.96
C ASP A 395 -1.00 -9.79 5.43
N ILE A 396 -2.22 -9.98 4.91
CA ILE A 396 -2.50 -10.17 3.49
C ILE A 396 -3.79 -9.43 3.13
N ILE A 397 -3.76 -8.67 2.03
CA ILE A 397 -4.97 -8.05 1.47
C ILE A 397 -5.03 -8.37 -0.01
N ILE A 398 -6.09 -9.10 -0.39
CA ILE A 398 -6.47 -9.39 -1.76
C ILE A 398 -7.73 -8.59 -2.08
N SER A 399 -7.62 -7.74 -3.10
CA SER A 399 -8.68 -6.85 -3.55
C SER A 399 -9.05 -7.17 -5.00
N SER A 400 -10.34 -7.23 -5.30
CA SER A 400 -10.82 -7.41 -6.68
C SER A 400 -10.29 -6.35 -7.64
N LYS A 401 -10.13 -5.12 -7.13
CA LYS A 401 -9.63 -3.98 -7.89
C LYS A 401 -8.18 -4.17 -8.32
N ASP A 402 -7.35 -4.72 -7.43
CA ASP A 402 -5.92 -4.93 -7.67
C ASP A 402 -5.69 -6.07 -8.67
N LEU A 403 -6.51 -7.13 -8.59
CA LEU A 403 -6.39 -8.31 -9.47
C LEU A 403 -7.25 -8.25 -10.73
N GLY A 404 -8.11 -7.24 -10.85
CA GLY A 404 -9.00 -7.06 -12.01
C GLY A 404 -10.13 -8.09 -12.15
N VAL A 405 -10.37 -8.89 -11.11
CA VAL A 405 -11.36 -9.97 -11.07
C VAL A 405 -12.11 -10.01 -9.74
N ARG A 406 -13.31 -10.57 -9.72
CA ARG A 406 -14.18 -10.59 -8.53
C ARG A 406 -14.38 -11.99 -7.98
N LYS A 407 -14.72 -12.09 -6.69
CA LYS A 407 -15.24 -13.35 -6.13
C LYS A 407 -16.47 -13.81 -6.92
N PRO A 408 -16.61 -15.12 -7.24
CA PRO A 408 -15.86 -16.25 -6.68
C PRO A 408 -14.69 -16.75 -7.54
N ALA A 409 -14.07 -15.91 -8.38
CA ALA A 409 -12.93 -16.34 -9.19
C ALA A 409 -11.81 -16.91 -8.31
N SER A 410 -11.31 -18.10 -8.67
CA SER A 410 -10.37 -18.88 -7.85
C SER A 410 -9.05 -18.13 -7.59
N ILE A 411 -8.62 -17.32 -8.56
CA ILE A 411 -7.37 -16.56 -8.50
C ILE A 411 -7.24 -15.66 -7.28
N LEU A 412 -8.35 -15.13 -6.72
CA LEU A 412 -8.28 -14.32 -5.48
C LEU A 412 -7.87 -15.18 -4.28
N TYR A 413 -8.37 -16.41 -4.19
CA TYR A 413 -8.06 -17.34 -3.12
C TYR A 413 -6.68 -17.99 -3.33
N GLU A 414 -6.33 -18.31 -4.58
CA GLU A 414 -5.01 -18.83 -4.95
C GLU A 414 -3.89 -17.82 -4.62
N GLU A 415 -4.09 -16.54 -4.94
CA GLU A 415 -3.15 -15.47 -4.61
C GLU A 415 -2.98 -15.33 -3.09
N ALA A 416 -4.06 -15.48 -2.31
CA ALA A 416 -4.00 -15.49 -0.86
C ALA A 416 -3.13 -16.66 -0.31
N LEU A 417 -3.25 -17.85 -0.92
CA LEU A 417 -2.42 -19.02 -0.55
C LEU A 417 -0.95 -18.83 -0.94
N ILE A 418 -0.68 -18.28 -2.13
CA ILE A 418 0.68 -17.99 -2.61
C ILE A 418 1.39 -17.05 -1.64
N GLN A 419 0.74 -15.94 -1.27
CA GLN A 419 1.31 -14.97 -0.33
C GLN A 419 1.45 -15.55 1.09
N ALA A 420 0.49 -16.37 1.55
CA ALA A 420 0.60 -17.01 2.85
C ALA A 420 1.70 -18.08 2.90
N GLY A 421 1.97 -18.74 1.77
CA GLY A 421 2.85 -19.91 1.70
C GLY A 421 2.29 -21.09 2.49
N LEU A 422 0.97 -21.30 2.43
CA LEU A 422 0.23 -22.34 3.14
C LEU A 422 -0.56 -23.22 2.17
N ASN A 423 -0.87 -24.44 2.60
CA ASN A 423 -1.77 -25.30 1.85
C ASN A 423 -3.24 -24.91 2.11
N PRO A 424 -4.17 -25.16 1.17
CA PRO A 424 -5.59 -24.81 1.34
C PRO A 424 -6.21 -25.35 2.64
N GLU A 425 -5.89 -26.57 3.03
CA GLU A 425 -6.42 -27.22 4.23
C GLU A 425 -5.98 -26.58 5.56
N GLU A 426 -4.93 -25.76 5.52
CA GLU A 426 -4.41 -24.99 6.66
C GLU A 426 -5.07 -23.62 6.78
N THR A 427 -6.02 -23.32 5.90
CA THR A 427 -6.65 -22.00 5.81
C THR A 427 -8.16 -22.11 5.96
N VAL A 428 -8.73 -21.03 6.50
CA VAL A 428 -10.18 -20.86 6.57
C VAL A 428 -10.59 -19.53 5.95
N PHE A 429 -11.71 -19.53 5.24
CA PHE A 429 -12.36 -18.34 4.73
C PHE A 429 -13.68 -18.10 5.48
N VAL A 430 -13.86 -16.89 6.01
CA VAL A 430 -15.06 -16.43 6.70
C VAL A 430 -15.83 -15.51 5.75
N GLY A 431 -17.06 -15.91 5.39
CA GLY A 431 -17.88 -15.19 4.42
C GLY A 431 -19.37 -15.33 4.71
N HIS A 432 -20.18 -14.53 4.01
CA HIS A 432 -21.64 -14.49 4.17
C HIS A 432 -22.39 -14.96 2.91
N LYS A 433 -21.81 -14.77 1.71
CA LYS A 433 -22.49 -15.13 0.46
C LYS A 433 -22.26 -16.58 0.08
N SER A 434 -23.29 -17.18 -0.49
CA SER A 434 -23.24 -18.56 -0.97
C SER A 434 -22.13 -18.75 -2.01
N THR A 435 -22.00 -17.80 -2.93
CA THR A 435 -21.03 -17.86 -4.04
C THR A 435 -19.59 -17.75 -3.58
N GLU A 436 -19.27 -16.90 -2.61
CA GLU A 436 -17.88 -16.73 -2.13
C GLU A 436 -17.41 -17.91 -1.28
N LEU A 437 -18.31 -18.51 -0.49
CA LEU A 437 -18.00 -19.72 0.27
C LEU A 437 -17.80 -20.90 -0.68
N GLU A 438 -18.58 -20.99 -1.75
CA GLU A 438 -18.38 -21.99 -2.81
C GLU A 438 -17.03 -21.78 -3.53
N GLY A 439 -16.68 -20.54 -3.87
CA GLY A 439 -15.39 -20.18 -4.48
C GLY A 439 -14.20 -20.60 -3.62
N ALA A 440 -14.24 -20.31 -2.32
CA ALA A 440 -13.21 -20.70 -1.37
C ALA A 440 -13.07 -22.23 -1.27
N ARG A 441 -14.19 -22.96 -1.14
CA ARG A 441 -14.17 -24.44 -1.09
C ARG A 441 -13.60 -25.08 -2.35
N LYS A 442 -13.88 -24.51 -3.54
CA LYS A 442 -13.35 -25.03 -4.81
C LYS A 442 -11.81 -25.01 -4.85
N VAL A 443 -11.17 -24.08 -4.15
CA VAL A 443 -9.71 -23.98 -4.02
C VAL A 443 -9.19 -24.82 -2.83
N GLY A 444 -10.09 -25.31 -1.96
CA GLY A 444 -9.75 -26.22 -0.86
C GLY A 444 -9.75 -25.56 0.52
N PHE A 445 -10.12 -24.29 0.64
CA PHE A 445 -10.25 -23.62 1.94
C PHE A 445 -11.31 -24.31 2.79
N LYS A 446 -11.10 -24.32 4.12
CA LYS A 446 -12.21 -24.47 5.06
C LYS A 446 -13.08 -23.23 5.06
N THR A 447 -14.35 -23.37 5.38
CA THR A 447 -15.31 -22.27 5.31
C THR A 447 -16.12 -22.13 6.58
N ILE A 448 -16.22 -20.89 7.06
CA ILE A 448 -17.10 -20.49 8.16
C ILE A 448 -18.08 -19.46 7.63
N ALA A 449 -19.37 -19.69 7.85
CA ALA A 449 -20.42 -18.75 7.50
C ALA A 449 -20.78 -17.87 8.71
N TYR A 450 -20.81 -16.55 8.51
CA TYR A 450 -21.27 -15.54 9.48
C TYR A 450 -22.16 -14.51 8.74
N ASN A 451 -23.22 -14.00 9.36
CA ASN A 451 -24.21 -13.10 8.73
C ASN A 451 -24.72 -13.60 7.37
N TYR A 452 -24.89 -14.91 7.24
CA TYR A 452 -24.91 -15.59 5.95
C TYR A 452 -26.27 -15.65 5.28
N GLU A 453 -26.25 -15.77 3.95
CA GLU A 453 -27.45 -16.04 3.16
C GLU A 453 -28.04 -17.41 3.51
N LYS A 454 -29.37 -17.56 3.44
CA LYS A 454 -30.03 -18.85 3.73
C LYS A 454 -29.55 -20.00 2.85
N SER A 455 -29.07 -19.71 1.64
CA SER A 455 -28.52 -20.69 0.71
C SER A 455 -27.02 -20.99 0.93
N ALA A 456 -26.38 -20.33 1.90
CA ALA A 456 -24.97 -20.50 2.16
C ALA A 456 -24.70 -21.91 2.72
N VAL A 457 -23.86 -22.64 2.00
CA VAL A 457 -23.25 -23.89 2.48
C VAL A 457 -21.87 -23.54 3.01
N ALA A 458 -21.47 -24.05 4.18
CA ALA A 458 -20.13 -23.89 4.78
C ALA A 458 -19.78 -25.10 5.67
N ASP A 459 -18.50 -25.28 6.01
CA ASP A 459 -18.07 -26.35 6.93
C ASP A 459 -18.57 -26.09 8.36
N LYS A 460 -18.67 -24.82 8.75
CA LYS A 460 -19.14 -24.35 10.06
C LYS A 460 -19.94 -23.07 9.91
N TYR A 461 -20.77 -22.81 10.92
CA TYR A 461 -21.64 -21.64 11.02
C TYR A 461 -21.47 -21.04 12.41
N ILE A 462 -21.44 -19.71 12.47
CA ILE A 462 -21.40 -18.96 13.73
C ILE A 462 -22.47 -17.88 13.70
N GLU A 463 -23.05 -17.58 14.87
CA GLU A 463 -24.06 -16.53 15.02
C GLU A 463 -23.45 -15.26 15.63
N ASN A 464 -22.40 -15.40 16.44
CA ASN A 464 -21.63 -14.29 17.00
C ASN A 464 -20.16 -14.38 16.58
N PHE A 465 -19.56 -13.24 16.25
CA PHE A 465 -18.18 -13.19 15.77
C PHE A 465 -17.15 -13.81 16.74
N PRO A 466 -17.25 -13.63 18.07
CA PRO A 466 -16.31 -14.24 19.04
C PRO A 466 -16.30 -15.77 19.06
N GLU A 467 -17.32 -16.44 18.51
CA GLU A 467 -17.35 -17.91 18.41
C GLU A 467 -16.21 -18.45 17.53
N LEU A 468 -15.60 -17.61 16.68
CA LEU A 468 -14.39 -17.94 15.93
C LEU A 468 -13.26 -18.44 16.84
N LEU A 469 -13.06 -17.82 18.01
CA LEU A 469 -11.99 -18.19 18.94
C LEU A 469 -12.20 -19.60 19.48
N THR A 470 -13.45 -19.91 19.88
CA THR A 470 -13.83 -21.24 20.39
C THR A 470 -13.71 -22.29 19.30
N LEU A 471 -14.16 -21.96 18.08
CA LEU A 471 -14.14 -22.90 16.97
C LEU A 471 -12.70 -23.25 16.55
N LEU A 472 -11.82 -22.25 16.45
CA LEU A 472 -10.43 -22.44 16.04
C LEU A 472 -9.54 -23.05 17.14
N SER A 473 -9.92 -22.92 18.40
CA SER A 473 -9.25 -23.64 19.51
C SER A 473 -9.72 -25.09 19.68
N GLY A 474 -10.84 -25.48 19.07
CA GLY A 474 -11.34 -26.85 19.07
C GLY A 474 -10.81 -27.74 17.93
N GLU A 475 -11.44 -28.91 17.75
CA GLU A 475 -11.07 -29.91 16.72
C GLU A 475 -11.11 -29.40 15.28
N PHE A 476 -11.81 -28.28 15.03
CA PHE A 476 -11.85 -27.67 13.71
C PHE A 476 -10.51 -27.00 13.35
N GLY A 477 -9.90 -26.29 14.31
CA GLY A 477 -8.66 -25.54 14.11
C GLY A 477 -7.40 -26.23 14.61
N GLN A 478 -7.50 -27.20 15.53
CA GLN A 478 -6.36 -27.92 16.10
C GLN A 478 -6.18 -29.31 15.48
N ALA A 479 -4.93 -29.80 15.43
CA ALA A 479 -4.66 -31.20 15.08
C ALA A 479 -5.15 -32.11 16.22
N LYS A 480 -5.60 -33.34 15.88
CA LYS A 480 -5.89 -34.35 16.90
C LYS A 480 -4.58 -34.71 17.61
N GLN A 481 -4.54 -34.53 18.93
CA GLN A 481 -3.41 -34.94 19.77
C GLN A 481 -3.24 -36.45 19.79
#